data_AF-A0A174D5R8-F1
#
_entry.id   AF-A0A174D5R8-F1
#
_cell.length_a   1.000
_cell.length_b   1.000
_cell.length_c   1.000
_cell.angle_alpha   90.00
_cell.angle_beta   90.00
_cell.angle_gamma   90.00
#
_symmetry.space_group_name_H-M   'P 1'
#
loop_
_entity.id
_entity.type
_entity.pdbx_description
1 polymer ?
#
loop_
_entity_poly.entity_id
_entity_poly.type
_entity_poly.pdbx_seq_one_letter_code
_entity_poly.pdbx_strand_id
1 'polypeptide(L)'
;MPKLRMTDQQRREKALMRALEKAKFENDLKYDIDVANRLGIVPVTYLRRKKKSFQTTPLQDFALMARVLHFTGREVCEIVGVPYKEVTTE
;
A
#
# COMPACT_ATOMS: atom_id res chain seq x y z
N MET A 1 25.17 19.22 1.69
CA MET A 1 24.18 18.62 2.60
C MET A 1 24.27 17.11 2.47
N PRO A 2 24.56 16.33 3.53
CA PRO A 2 24.52 14.87 3.44
C PRO A 2 23.08 14.43 3.14
N LYS A 3 22.90 13.52 2.17
CA LYS A 3 21.59 12.94 1.86
C LYS A 3 21.13 12.15 3.08
N LEU A 4 20.12 12.65 3.80
CA LEU A 4 19.48 11.95 4.90
C LEU A 4 19.02 10.57 4.41
N ARG A 5 19.58 9.52 5.01
CA ARG A 5 19.22 8.13 4.69
C ARG A 5 17.83 7.89 5.26
N MET A 6 16.86 7.56 4.41
CA MET A 6 15.50 7.24 4.86
C MET A 6 15.53 6.05 5.82
N THR A 7 14.76 6.16 6.91
CA THR A 7 14.51 5.06 7.84
C THR A 7 13.74 3.95 7.14
N ASP A 8 13.81 2.72 7.66
CA ASP A 8 13.10 1.58 7.07
C ASP A 8 11.58 1.81 7.09
N GLN A 9 11.06 2.44 8.17
CA GLN A 9 9.66 2.87 8.22
C GLN A 9 9.31 3.81 7.07
N GLN A 10 10.12 4.86 6.85
CA GLN A 10 9.87 5.80 5.76
C GLN A 10 9.92 5.14 4.37
N ARG A 11 10.78 4.13 4.19
CA ARG A 11 10.83 3.37 2.92
C ARG A 11 9.55 2.58 2.70
N ARG A 12 9.06 1.88 3.72
CA ARG A 12 7.80 1.12 3.67
C ARG A 12 6.60 2.02 3.38
N GLU A 13 6.54 3.19 4.02
CA GLU A 13 5.47 4.17 3.78
C GLU A 13 5.52 4.70 2.34
N LYS A 14 6.73 4.98 1.82
CA LYS A 14 6.91 5.38 0.42
C LYS A 14 6.49 4.28 -0.56
N ALA A 15 6.83 3.02 -0.27
CA ALA A 15 6.42 1.88 -1.08
C ALA A 15 4.89 1.74 -1.11
N LEU A 16 4.23 1.89 0.03
CA LEU A 16 2.77 1.84 0.13
C LEU A 16 2.10 2.95 -0.68
N MET A 17 2.59 4.19 -0.55
CA MET A 17 2.04 5.33 -1.31
C MET A 17 2.21 5.15 -2.81
N ARG A 18 3.35 4.59 -3.25
CA ARG A 18 3.60 4.25 -4.65
C ARG A 18 2.65 3.16 -5.16
N ALA A 19 2.48 2.08 -4.39
CA ALA A 19 1.57 0.99 -4.75
C ALA A 19 0.12 1.46 -4.85
N LEU A 20 -0.32 2.34 -3.94
CA LEU A 20 -1.66 2.92 -4.00
C LEU A 20 -1.88 3.80 -5.24
N GLU A 21 -0.91 4.63 -5.61
CA GLU A 21 -1.04 5.50 -6.78
C GLU A 21 -1.04 4.69 -8.09
N LYS A 22 -0.19 3.67 -8.16
CA LYS A 22 -0.19 2.71 -9.27
C LYS A 22 -1.52 1.96 -9.34
N ALA A 23 -2.00 1.42 -8.23
CA ALA A 23 -3.25 0.68 -8.21
C ALA A 23 -4.45 1.55 -8.56
N LYS A 24 -4.45 2.83 -8.17
CA LYS A 24 -5.47 3.78 -8.63
C LYS A 24 -5.54 3.87 -10.14
N PHE A 25 -4.38 4.03 -10.78
CA PHE A 25 -4.28 4.07 -12.23
C PHE A 25 -4.72 2.75 -12.88
N GLU A 26 -4.22 1.61 -12.39
CA GLU A 26 -4.52 0.28 -12.96
C GLU A 26 -5.98 -0.16 -12.78
N ASN A 27 -6.66 0.33 -11.75
CA ASN A 27 -8.06 0.01 -11.47
C ASN A 27 -9.05 1.08 -11.99
N ASP A 28 -8.57 2.07 -12.76
CA ASP A 28 -9.37 3.21 -13.26
C ASP A 28 -10.09 3.98 -12.12
N LEU A 29 -9.42 4.12 -10.97
CA LEU A 29 -9.91 4.82 -9.78
C LEU A 29 -9.31 6.23 -9.75
N LYS A 30 -10.12 7.22 -10.15
CA LYS A 30 -9.67 8.60 -10.29
C LYS A 30 -9.40 9.28 -8.95
N TYR A 31 -10.23 9.02 -7.95
CA TYR A 31 -10.18 9.70 -6.67
C TYR A 31 -9.96 8.74 -5.50
N ASP A 32 -9.46 9.27 -4.38
CA ASP A 32 -9.29 8.48 -3.15
C ASP A 32 -10.64 7.96 -2.60
N ILE A 33 -11.75 8.63 -2.93
CA ILE A 33 -13.09 8.14 -2.58
C ILE A 33 -13.45 6.86 -3.34
N ASP A 34 -13.02 6.72 -4.59
CA ASP A 34 -13.28 5.52 -5.40
C ASP A 34 -12.52 4.32 -4.84
N VAL A 35 -11.27 4.55 -4.39
CA VAL A 35 -10.49 3.54 -3.66
C VAL A 35 -11.18 3.14 -2.37
N ALA A 36 -11.65 4.10 -1.58
CA ALA A 36 -12.33 3.82 -0.33
C ALA A 36 -13.61 2.99 -0.57
N ASN A 37 -14.41 3.36 -1.56
CA ASN A 37 -15.61 2.63 -1.96
C ASN A 37 -15.28 1.20 -2.43
N ARG A 38 -14.24 1.04 -3.24
CA ARG A 38 -13.78 -0.28 -3.71
C ARG A 38 -13.34 -1.19 -2.57
N LEU A 39 -12.75 -0.61 -1.53
CA LEU A 39 -12.34 -1.32 -0.31
C LEU A 39 -13.49 -1.54 0.69
N GLY A 40 -14.68 -0.98 0.47
CA GLY A 40 -15.79 -1.00 1.43
C GLY A 40 -15.50 -0.17 2.70
N ILE A 41 -14.61 0.82 2.63
CA ILE A 41 -14.20 1.67 3.75
C ILE A 41 -14.84 3.04 3.60
N VAL A 42 -15.34 3.60 4.71
CA VAL A 42 -15.84 4.99 4.73
C VAL A 42 -14.74 5.95 4.27
N PRO A 43 -14.98 6.87 3.30
CA PRO A 43 -13.93 7.71 2.71
C PRO A 43 -13.13 8.54 3.72
N VAL A 44 -13.78 9.10 4.74
CA VAL A 44 -13.09 9.85 5.81
C VAL A 44 -12.15 8.97 6.63
N THR A 45 -12.51 7.70 6.84
CA THR A 45 -11.67 6.72 7.53
C THR A 45 -10.46 6.36 6.70
N TYR A 46 -10.65 6.15 5.39
CA TYR A 46 -9.56 5.88 4.45
C TYR A 46 -8.56 7.04 4.40
N LEU A 47 -9.02 8.27 4.22
CA LEU A 47 -8.16 9.45 4.18
C LEU A 47 -7.38 9.64 5.50
N ARG A 48 -8.02 9.38 6.65
CA ARG A 48 -7.35 9.43 7.96
C ARG A 48 -6.26 8.36 8.08
N ARG A 49 -6.51 7.14 7.62
CA ARG A 49 -5.52 6.04 7.62
C ARG A 49 -4.35 6.35 6.66
N LYS A 50 -4.64 6.87 5.47
CA LYS A 50 -3.64 7.29 4.47
C LYS A 50 -2.71 8.38 5.00
N LYS A 51 -3.24 9.40 5.70
CA LYS A 51 -2.42 10.45 6.34
C LYS A 51 -1.47 9.92 7.41
N LYS A 52 -1.83 8.83 8.08
CA LYS A 52 -0.98 8.14 9.07
C LYS A 52 -0.17 7.01 8.44
N SER A 53 0.00 7.02 7.11
CA SER A 53 0.69 5.99 6.32
C SER A 53 0.30 4.56 6.68
N PHE A 54 -0.95 4.34 7.07
CA PHE A 54 -1.47 3.04 7.49
C PHE A 54 -0.68 2.37 8.65
N GLN A 55 0.05 3.13 9.47
CA GLN A 55 0.88 2.60 10.57
C GLN A 55 0.15 1.66 11.55
N THR A 56 -1.15 1.86 11.75
CA THR A 56 -1.98 1.05 12.67
C THR A 56 -2.98 0.15 11.94
N THR A 57 -2.72 -0.20 10.68
CA THR A 57 -3.67 -1.00 9.88
C THR A 57 -3.51 -2.46 10.25
N PRO A 58 -4.60 -3.14 10.66
CA PRO A 58 -4.56 -4.58 10.92
C PRO A 58 -4.07 -5.33 9.69
N LEU A 59 -3.32 -6.42 9.90
CA LEU A 59 -2.77 -7.22 8.80
C LEU A 59 -3.88 -7.73 7.86
N GLN A 60 -5.05 -8.05 8.40
CA GLN A 60 -6.22 -8.49 7.64
C GLN A 60 -6.74 -7.40 6.69
N ASP A 61 -6.88 -6.16 7.19
CA ASP A 61 -7.27 -4.99 6.38
C ASP A 61 -6.24 -4.72 5.27
N PHE A 62 -4.94 -4.86 5.58
CA PHE A 62 -3.88 -4.70 4.59
C PHE A 62 -3.92 -5.81 3.53
N ALA A 63 -4.15 -7.07 3.92
CA ALA A 63 -4.27 -8.19 3.00
C ALA A 63 -5.48 -8.04 2.06
N LEU A 64 -6.62 -7.59 2.60
CA LEU A 64 -7.80 -7.26 1.79
C LEU A 64 -7.47 -6.16 0.79
N MET A 65 -6.84 -5.07 1.23
CA MET A 65 -6.45 -3.96 0.37
C MET A 65 -5.51 -4.41 -0.75
N ALA A 66 -4.46 -5.16 -0.42
CA ALA A 66 -3.51 -5.69 -1.39
C ALA A 66 -4.21 -6.56 -2.44
N ARG A 67 -5.17 -7.39 -2.03
CA ARG A 67 -5.93 -8.26 -2.94
C ARG A 67 -6.89 -7.48 -3.84
N VAL A 68 -7.65 -6.56 -3.27
CA VAL A 68 -8.67 -5.76 -3.99
C VAL A 68 -8.04 -4.75 -4.94
N LEU A 69 -6.88 -4.21 -4.59
CA LEU A 69 -6.13 -3.24 -5.40
C LEU A 69 -5.05 -3.90 -6.27
N HIS A 70 -4.99 -5.22 -6.30
CA HIS A 70 -4.07 -6.00 -7.14
C HIS A 70 -2.57 -5.67 -6.92
N PHE A 71 -2.15 -5.49 -5.68
CA PHE A 71 -0.73 -5.34 -5.37
C PHE A 71 0.03 -6.62 -5.74
N THR A 72 1.19 -6.44 -6.35
CA THR A 72 2.10 -7.55 -6.67
C THR A 72 2.74 -8.11 -5.40
N GLY A 73 3.16 -9.38 -5.43
CA GLY A 73 3.89 -9.99 -4.32
C GLY A 73 5.14 -9.20 -3.92
N ARG A 74 5.84 -8.61 -4.90
CA ARG A 74 6.99 -7.73 -4.67
C ARG A 74 6.62 -6.47 -3.89
N GLU A 75 5.54 -5.79 -4.29
CA GLU A 75 5.05 -4.58 -3.60
C GLU A 75 4.62 -4.90 -2.17
N VAL A 76 3.91 -6.01 -1.98
CA VAL A 76 3.50 -6.48 -0.64
C VAL A 76 4.72 -6.73 0.24
N CYS A 77 5.74 -7.44 -0.26
CA CYS A 77 6.98 -7.69 0.47
C CYS A 77 7.72 -6.40 0.82
N GLU A 78 7.83 -5.45 -0.12
CA GLU A 78 8.47 -4.15 0.10
C GLU A 78 7.75 -3.32 1.16
N ILE A 79 6.40 -3.32 1.16
CA ILE A 79 5.58 -2.59 2.13
C ILE A 79 5.69 -3.19 3.52
N VAL A 80 5.67 -4.52 3.64
CA VAL A 80 5.80 -5.21 4.94
C VAL A 80 7.24 -5.10 5.47
N GLY A 81 8.23 -5.02 4.58
CA GLY A 81 9.65 -4.97 4.89
C GLY A 81 10.30 -6.35 4.97
N VAL A 82 9.81 -7.30 4.16
CA VAL A 82 10.37 -8.66 4.06
C VAL A 82 11.03 -8.85 2.69
N PRO A 83 12.07 -9.68 2.57
CA PRO A 83 12.69 -9.96 1.28
C PRO A 83 11.71 -10.70 0.36
N TYR A 84 11.55 -10.21 -0.87
CA TYR A 84 10.81 -10.91 -1.89
C TYR A 84 11.64 -12.11 -2.40
N LYS A 85 11.05 -13.30 -2.39
CA LYS A 85 11.61 -14.50 -3.03
C LYS A 85 10.70 -14.85 -4.19
N GLU A 86 11.25 -14.88 -5.40
CA GLU A 86 10.52 -15.43 -6.55
C GLU A 86 10.30 -16.92 -6.28
N VAL A 87 9.04 -17.32 -6.21
CA VAL A 87 8.67 -18.73 -6.19
C VAL A 87 8.68 -19.19 -7.63
N THR A 88 9.81 -19.76 -8.07
CA THR A 88 9.85 -20.54 -9.31
C THR A 88 9.07 -21.82 -9.05
N THR A 89 7.85 -21.88 -9.56
CA THR A 89 7.13 -23.15 -9.69
C THR A 89 7.80 -23.93 -10.81
N GLU A 90 8.63 -24.92 -10.43
CA GLU A 90 9.07 -26.00 -11.31
C GLU A 90 7.90 -26.92 -11.68
#